data_AF-A0A8C3LDG1-F1
#
_entry.id   AF-A0A8C3LDG1-F1
#
_cell.length_a   1.000
_cell.length_b   1.000
_cell.length_c   1.000
_cell.angle_alpha   90.00
_cell.angle_beta   90.00
_cell.angle_gamma   90.00
#
_symmetry.space_group_name_H-M   'P 1'
#
loop_
_entity.id
_entity.type
_entity.pdbx_description
1 polymer ?
#
loop_
_entity_poly.entity_id
_entity_poly.type
_entity_poly.pdbx_seq_one_letter_code
_entity_poly.pdbx_strand_id
1 'polypeptide(L)'
;KESYKDQRRRAHTQAEQKRRDAIKKGYDDLQAIVPTCQQQDFSIGSQKLSKAIILQKTIDYIQFLHKEKKKQEEEVSTLRKDVMALKIMKVNYEQIVKAHQDNPSEGKDQVSDQVKFNVFQGIMDSLFESFNASISVTSFQELSACVFSWIEEHCKPHTLRDIVIGVLHQVKSQLY
;
A
#
# COMPACT_ATOMS: atom_id res chain seq x y z
N LYS A 1 41.41 60.37 -26.63
CA LYS A 1 41.51 58.99 -27.16
C LYS A 1 41.68 58.06 -25.96
N GLU A 2 40.69 57.23 -25.66
CA GLU A 2 40.83 56.23 -24.58
C GLU A 2 41.99 55.29 -24.90
N SER A 3 42.82 55.00 -23.90
CA SER A 3 43.96 54.10 -24.08
C SER A 3 43.44 52.68 -24.31
N TYR A 4 43.99 51.95 -25.28
CA TYR A 4 43.64 50.55 -25.58
C TYR A 4 43.63 49.65 -24.32
N LYS A 5 44.46 49.98 -23.33
CA LYS A 5 44.50 49.33 -22.01
C LYS A 5 43.18 49.50 -21.22
N ASP A 6 42.52 50.64 -21.29
CA ASP A 6 41.25 50.90 -20.59
C ASP A 6 40.08 50.16 -21.24
N GLN A 7 40.05 50.08 -22.57
CA GLN A 7 39.02 49.31 -23.29
C GLN A 7 39.10 47.82 -22.93
N ARG A 8 40.33 47.28 -22.89
CA ARG A 8 40.58 45.88 -22.48
C ARG A 8 40.19 45.63 -21.02
N ARG A 9 40.49 46.57 -20.12
CA ARG A 9 40.09 46.49 -18.70
C ARG A 9 38.57 46.47 -18.55
N ARG A 10 37.85 47.36 -19.24
CA ARG A 10 36.37 47.39 -19.20
C ARG A 10 35.74 46.11 -19.73
N ALA A 11 36.23 45.58 -20.86
CA ALA A 11 35.76 44.32 -21.41
C ALA A 11 35.97 43.15 -20.43
N HIS A 12 37.15 43.09 -19.79
CA HIS A 12 37.44 42.08 -18.77
C HIS A 12 36.50 42.19 -17.56
N THR A 13 36.25 43.41 -17.05
CA THR A 13 35.31 43.64 -15.94
C THR A 13 33.88 43.22 -16.31
N GLN A 14 33.40 43.51 -17.52
CA GLN A 14 32.07 43.08 -17.97
C GLN A 14 31.97 41.55 -18.07
N ALA A 15 32.98 40.89 -18.63
CA ALA A 15 33.00 39.43 -18.71
C ALA A 15 33.00 38.77 -17.32
N GLU A 16 33.78 39.31 -16.39
CA GLU A 16 33.82 38.84 -15.00
C GLU A 16 32.48 39.05 -14.28
N GLN A 17 31.85 40.21 -14.48
CA GLN A 17 30.53 40.50 -13.91
C GLN A 17 29.48 39.50 -14.41
N LYS A 18 29.43 39.27 -15.74
CA LYS A 18 28.52 38.28 -16.33
C LYS A 18 28.75 36.88 -15.76
N ARG A 19 30.00 36.47 -15.53
CA ARG A 19 30.32 35.19 -14.87
C ARG A 19 29.78 35.15 -13.45
N ARG A 20 29.97 36.21 -12.68
CA ARG A 20 29.48 36.30 -11.29
C ARG A 20 27.96 36.27 -11.21
N ASP A 21 27.27 36.94 -12.12
CA ASP A 21 25.82 36.96 -12.17
C ASP A 21 25.26 35.57 -12.54
N ALA A 22 25.91 34.85 -13.46
CA ALA A 22 25.56 33.47 -13.77
C ALA A 22 25.75 32.53 -12.56
N ILE A 23 26.85 32.67 -11.81
CA ILE A 23 27.07 31.89 -10.59
C ILE A 23 26.02 32.23 -9.53
N LYS A 24 25.71 33.53 -9.34
CA LYS A 24 24.69 33.98 -8.39
C LYS A 24 23.33 33.37 -8.73
N LYS A 25 22.93 33.40 -10.00
CA LYS A 25 21.70 32.74 -10.47
C LYS A 25 21.71 31.24 -10.14
N GLY A 26 22.84 30.55 -10.33
CA GLY A 26 22.95 29.14 -9.95
C GLY A 26 22.71 28.88 -8.46
N TYR A 27 23.13 29.78 -7.56
CA TYR A 27 22.80 29.67 -6.13
C TYR A 27 21.30 29.89 -5.86
N ASP A 28 20.69 30.87 -6.53
CA ASP A 28 19.26 31.15 -6.40
C ASP A 28 18.44 29.94 -6.89
N ASP A 29 18.84 29.32 -8.00
CA ASP A 29 18.21 28.10 -8.55
C ASP A 29 18.36 26.91 -7.60
N LEU A 30 19.56 26.69 -7.02
CA LEU A 30 19.79 25.64 -6.01
C LEU A 30 18.90 25.83 -4.79
N GLN A 31 18.79 27.06 -4.29
CA GLN A 31 17.92 27.37 -3.14
C GLN A 31 16.44 27.12 -3.45
N ALA A 32 16.02 27.31 -4.71
CA ALA A 32 14.66 27.07 -5.15
C ALA A 32 14.31 25.59 -5.34
N ILE A 33 15.27 24.70 -5.64
CA ILE A 33 14.98 23.28 -5.90
C ILE A 33 15.31 22.35 -4.73
N VAL A 34 16.19 22.77 -3.81
CA VAL A 34 16.60 21.96 -2.65
C VAL A 34 15.62 22.23 -1.49
N PRO A 35 14.78 21.24 -1.08
CA PRO A 35 13.71 21.49 -0.11
C PRO A 35 14.22 21.99 1.25
N THR A 36 15.35 21.47 1.71
CA THR A 36 15.96 21.87 2.98
C THR A 36 16.52 23.29 2.95
N CYS A 37 16.72 23.88 1.77
CA CYS A 37 17.07 25.29 1.61
C CYS A 37 15.83 26.20 1.68
N GLN A 38 14.63 25.67 1.42
CA GLN A 38 13.36 26.40 1.47
C GLN A 38 12.73 26.43 2.86
N GLN A 39 12.99 25.41 3.70
CA GLN A 39 12.40 25.23 5.03
C GLN A 39 12.88 26.23 6.12
N GLN A 40 13.28 27.45 5.77
CA GLN A 40 13.59 28.45 6.81
C GLN A 40 12.31 28.86 7.55
N ASP A 41 12.34 28.66 8.87
CA ASP A 41 11.25 28.94 9.80
C ASP A 41 10.68 30.35 9.63
N PHE A 42 9.36 30.43 9.69
CA PHE A 42 8.52 31.66 9.62
C PHE A 42 8.72 32.62 10.80
N SER A 43 9.83 32.55 11.52
CA SER A 43 10.10 33.34 12.71
C SER A 43 11.50 33.96 12.64
N ILE A 44 11.50 35.28 12.44
CA ILE A 44 12.61 36.22 12.65
C ILE A 44 13.60 36.31 11.47
N GLY A 45 13.22 37.13 10.49
CA GLY A 45 14.13 37.76 9.53
C GLY A 45 14.62 36.84 8.42
N SER A 46 14.44 37.27 7.17
CA SER A 46 14.95 36.60 5.97
C SER A 46 16.49 36.56 5.94
N GLN A 47 17.12 35.70 6.75
CA GLN A 47 18.56 35.48 6.71
C GLN A 47 18.89 34.62 5.51
N LYS A 48 19.36 35.26 4.43
CA LYS A 48 19.87 34.57 3.24
C LYS A 48 20.88 33.50 3.64
N LEU A 49 20.64 32.26 3.24
CA LEU A 49 21.56 31.15 3.47
C LEU A 49 22.94 31.47 2.88
N SER A 50 23.99 31.08 3.59
CA SER A 50 25.35 31.25 3.08
C SER A 50 25.59 30.29 1.91
N LYS A 51 26.46 30.69 0.97
CA LYS A 51 26.82 29.88 -0.20
C LYS A 51 27.32 28.48 0.19
N ALA A 52 28.11 28.39 1.26
CA ALA A 52 28.63 27.12 1.77
C ALA A 52 27.49 26.19 2.24
N ILE A 53 26.50 26.74 2.94
CA ILE A 53 25.34 25.96 3.41
C ILE A 53 24.47 25.50 2.24
N ILE A 54 24.24 26.36 1.23
CA ILE A 54 23.48 25.97 0.03
C ILE A 54 24.17 24.79 -0.66
N LEU A 55 25.49 24.86 -0.86
CA LEU A 55 26.24 23.76 -1.48
C LEU A 55 26.18 22.47 -0.65
N GLN A 56 26.36 22.56 0.67
CA GLN A 56 26.29 21.38 1.54
C GLN A 56 24.91 20.72 1.48
N LYS A 57 23.84 21.50 1.67
CA LYS A 57 22.46 21.00 1.57
C LYS A 57 22.16 20.40 0.20
N THR A 58 22.74 20.96 -0.87
CA THR A 58 22.62 20.41 -2.22
C THR A 58 23.30 19.05 -2.34
N ILE A 59 24.52 18.89 -1.80
CA ILE A 59 25.24 17.60 -1.80
C ILE A 59 24.42 16.54 -1.06
N ASP A 60 23.94 16.87 0.14
CA ASP A 60 23.14 15.96 0.96
C ASP A 60 21.85 15.56 0.22
N TYR A 61 21.22 16.52 -0.47
CA TYR A 61 20.01 16.24 -1.26
C TYR A 61 20.29 15.35 -2.48
N ILE A 62 21.41 15.54 -3.18
CA ILE A 62 21.82 14.63 -4.28
C ILE A 62 22.04 13.21 -3.74
N GLN A 63 22.71 13.06 -2.60
CA GLN A 63 22.92 11.75 -1.96
C GLN A 63 21.59 11.10 -1.57
N PHE A 64 20.67 11.89 -1.02
CA PHE A 64 19.32 11.44 -0.71
C PHE A 64 18.57 10.97 -1.98
N LEU A 65 18.60 11.75 -3.06
CA LEU A 65 17.97 11.37 -4.32
C LEU A 65 18.55 10.09 -4.92
N HIS A 66 19.87 9.86 -4.82
CA HIS A 66 20.47 8.60 -5.24
C HIS A 66 19.98 7.42 -4.42
N LYS A 67 19.84 7.59 -3.09
CA LYS A 67 19.32 6.55 -2.21
C LYS A 67 17.86 6.24 -2.52
N GLU A 68 17.01 7.25 -2.68
CA GLU A 68 15.59 7.07 -3.01
C GLU A 68 15.40 6.45 -4.38
N LYS A 69 16.17 6.89 -5.40
CA LYS A 69 16.16 6.26 -6.72
C LYS A 69 16.48 4.77 -6.64
N LYS A 70 17.56 4.40 -5.93
CA LYS A 70 17.95 2.99 -5.77
C LYS A 70 16.83 2.18 -5.09
N LYS A 71 16.23 2.72 -4.03
CA LYS A 71 15.11 2.10 -3.32
C LYS A 71 13.92 1.85 -4.25
N GLN A 72 13.54 2.85 -5.06
CA GLN A 72 12.45 2.73 -6.03
C GLN A 72 12.76 1.69 -7.12
N GLU A 73 14.01 1.62 -7.60
CA GLU A 73 14.44 0.59 -8.57
C GLU A 73 14.34 -0.84 -7.99
N GLU A 74 14.72 -1.03 -6.73
CA GLU A 74 14.58 -2.30 -6.01
C GLU A 74 13.11 -2.71 -5.79
N GLU A 75 12.25 -1.74 -5.44
CA GLU A 75 10.81 -1.95 -5.28
C GLU A 75 10.15 -2.35 -6.60
N VAL A 76 10.46 -1.65 -7.69
CA VAL A 76 9.98 -2.01 -9.04
C VAL A 76 10.42 -3.41 -9.44
N SER A 77 11.67 -3.79 -9.13
CA SER A 77 12.18 -5.13 -9.40
C SER A 77 11.40 -6.21 -8.63
N THR A 78 11.10 -5.95 -7.36
CA THR A 78 10.30 -6.84 -6.51
C THR A 78 8.88 -6.99 -7.03
N LEU A 79 8.19 -5.87 -7.28
CA LEU A 79 6.82 -5.88 -7.80
C LEU A 79 6.71 -6.62 -9.14
N ARG A 80 7.72 -6.51 -10.02
CA ARG A 80 7.75 -7.27 -11.28
C ARG A 80 7.84 -8.78 -11.05
N LYS A 81 8.58 -9.23 -10.04
CA LYS A 81 8.66 -10.66 -9.68
C LYS A 81 7.33 -11.15 -9.13
N ASP A 82 6.67 -10.37 -8.28
CA ASP A 82 5.36 -10.72 -7.72
C ASP A 82 4.30 -10.84 -8.80
N VAL A 83 4.26 -9.88 -9.74
CA VAL A 83 3.36 -9.94 -10.91
C VAL A 83 3.62 -11.20 -11.74
N MET A 84 4.88 -11.59 -11.93
CA MET A 84 5.23 -12.82 -12.65
C MET A 84 4.75 -14.06 -11.89
N ALA A 85 4.98 -14.14 -10.58
CA ALA A 85 4.53 -15.25 -9.75
C ALA A 85 3.01 -15.39 -9.77
N LEU A 86 2.27 -14.28 -9.62
CA LEU A 86 0.81 -14.26 -9.69
C LEU A 86 0.29 -14.70 -11.07
N LYS A 87 0.95 -14.30 -12.16
CA LYS A 87 0.61 -14.77 -13.51
C LYS A 87 0.80 -16.28 -13.66
N ILE A 88 1.88 -16.82 -13.11
CA ILE A 88 2.13 -18.28 -13.12
C ILE A 88 1.04 -19.01 -12.33
N MET A 89 0.71 -18.52 -11.12
CA MET A 89 -0.36 -19.10 -10.30
C MET A 89 -1.71 -19.07 -11.02
N LYS A 90 -2.07 -17.93 -11.62
CA LYS A 90 -3.30 -17.80 -12.40
C LYS A 90 -3.38 -18.86 -13.52
N VAL A 91 -2.31 -18.98 -14.32
CA VAL A 91 -2.26 -19.96 -15.41
C VAL A 91 -2.41 -21.39 -14.87
N ASN A 92 -1.80 -21.70 -13.73
CA ASN A 92 -1.94 -23.01 -13.10
C ASN A 92 -3.39 -23.30 -12.66
N TYR A 93 -4.05 -22.34 -12.02
CA TYR A 93 -5.46 -22.48 -11.64
C TYR A 93 -6.38 -22.62 -12.86
N GLU A 94 -6.16 -21.84 -13.92
CA GLU A 94 -6.92 -21.95 -15.17
C GLU A 94 -6.78 -23.36 -15.79
N GLN A 95 -5.59 -23.97 -15.72
CA GLN A 95 -5.37 -25.34 -16.17
C GLN A 95 -6.11 -26.37 -15.30
N ILE A 96 -6.09 -26.22 -13.97
CA ILE A 96 -6.83 -27.11 -13.06
C ILE A 96 -8.33 -27.04 -13.33
N VAL A 97 -8.88 -25.83 -13.46
CA VAL A 97 -10.30 -25.62 -13.76
C VAL A 97 -10.68 -26.28 -15.08
N LYS A 98 -9.86 -26.09 -16.13
CA LYS A 98 -10.09 -26.71 -17.42
C LYS A 98 -10.03 -28.24 -17.36
N ALA A 99 -9.05 -28.80 -16.65
CA ALA A 99 -8.92 -30.24 -16.47
C ALA A 99 -10.12 -30.86 -15.74
N HIS A 100 -10.72 -30.15 -14.76
CA HIS A 100 -11.96 -30.59 -14.12
C HIS A 100 -13.18 -30.47 -15.04
N GLN A 101 -13.25 -29.45 -15.92
CA GLN A 101 -14.32 -29.32 -16.91
C GLN A 101 -14.26 -30.40 -18.00
N ASP A 102 -13.05 -30.79 -18.41
CA ASP A 102 -12.80 -31.80 -19.45
C ASP A 102 -12.98 -33.26 -18.95
N ASN A 103 -13.38 -33.47 -17.68
CA ASN A 103 -13.60 -34.78 -17.06
C ASN A 103 -15.11 -34.99 -16.69
N PRO A 104 -15.96 -35.49 -17.61
CA PRO A 104 -17.41 -35.57 -17.40
C PRO A 104 -17.88 -36.59 -16.36
N SER A 105 -16.98 -37.44 -15.84
CA SER A 105 -17.30 -38.50 -14.88
C SER A 105 -17.31 -38.04 -13.42
N GLU A 106 -16.72 -36.88 -13.08
CA GLU A 106 -16.71 -36.36 -11.71
C GLU A 106 -17.94 -35.51 -11.35
N GLY A 107 -18.85 -35.26 -12.31
CA GLY A 107 -20.04 -34.41 -12.11
C GLY A 107 -21.34 -35.14 -11.75
N LYS A 108 -21.39 -36.47 -11.86
CA LYS A 108 -22.67 -37.21 -11.75
C LYS A 108 -23.22 -37.34 -10.33
N ASP A 109 -22.37 -37.19 -9.31
CA ASP A 109 -22.75 -37.18 -7.89
C ASP A 109 -22.64 -35.78 -7.24
N GLN A 110 -22.48 -34.72 -8.04
CA GLN A 110 -22.32 -33.38 -7.48
C GLN A 110 -23.66 -32.78 -7.05
N VAL A 111 -23.73 -32.52 -5.75
CA VAL A 111 -24.76 -31.69 -5.11
C VAL A 111 -24.76 -30.30 -5.79
N SER A 112 -25.93 -29.84 -6.23
CA SER A 112 -26.09 -28.54 -6.90
C SER A 112 -25.50 -27.39 -6.07
N ASP A 113 -24.93 -26.38 -6.73
CA ASP A 113 -24.40 -25.18 -6.06
C ASP A 113 -25.46 -24.47 -5.21
N GLN A 114 -26.73 -24.57 -5.58
CA GLN A 114 -27.84 -24.08 -4.77
C GLN A 114 -27.91 -24.81 -3.42
N VAL A 115 -27.70 -26.12 -3.40
CA VAL A 115 -27.74 -26.91 -2.16
C VAL A 115 -26.50 -26.62 -1.31
N LYS A 116 -25.32 -26.44 -1.93
CA LYS A 116 -24.11 -25.98 -1.22
C LYS A 116 -24.34 -24.62 -0.57
N PHE A 117 -24.97 -23.69 -1.29
CA PHE A 117 -25.33 -22.37 -0.77
C PHE A 117 -26.33 -22.46 0.39
N ASN A 118 -27.38 -23.28 0.27
CA ASN A 118 -28.36 -23.48 1.33
C ASN A 118 -27.72 -24.03 2.62
N VAL A 119 -26.74 -24.95 2.49
CA VAL A 119 -25.99 -25.47 3.64
C VAL A 119 -25.15 -24.37 4.29
N PHE A 120 -24.40 -23.60 3.50
CA PHE A 120 -23.61 -22.48 4.03
C PHE A 120 -24.49 -21.45 4.72
N GLN A 121 -25.59 -21.06 4.08
CA GLN A 121 -26.54 -20.10 4.62
C GLN A 121 -27.12 -20.59 5.96
N GLY A 122 -27.59 -21.84 6.04
CA GLY A 122 -28.14 -22.38 7.28
C GLY A 122 -27.14 -22.42 8.44
N ILE A 123 -25.85 -22.68 8.15
CA ILE A 123 -24.79 -22.61 9.16
C ILE A 123 -24.60 -21.17 9.65
N MET A 124 -24.52 -20.22 8.73
CA MET A 124 -24.33 -18.80 9.06
C MET A 124 -25.52 -18.21 9.82
N ASP A 125 -26.74 -18.55 9.42
CA ASP A 125 -27.98 -18.11 10.07
C ASP A 125 -28.03 -18.63 11.51
N SER A 126 -27.72 -19.92 11.74
CA SER A 126 -27.69 -20.52 13.07
C SER A 126 -26.65 -19.85 13.98
N LEU A 127 -25.45 -19.57 13.45
CA LEU A 127 -24.41 -18.88 14.20
C LEU A 127 -24.81 -17.45 14.52
N PHE A 128 -25.39 -16.72 13.56
CA PHE A 128 -25.83 -15.35 13.75
C PHE A 128 -26.96 -15.23 14.77
N GLU A 129 -27.96 -16.12 14.73
CA GLU A 129 -29.04 -16.15 15.71
C GLU A 129 -28.51 -16.36 17.13
N SER A 130 -27.60 -17.33 17.30
CA SER A 130 -26.97 -17.58 18.61
C SER A 130 -26.15 -16.38 19.09
N PHE A 131 -25.42 -15.72 18.19
CA PHE A 131 -24.66 -14.53 18.50
C PHE A 131 -25.58 -13.40 18.96
N ASN A 132 -26.63 -13.12 18.19
CA ASN A 132 -27.57 -12.05 18.48
C ASN A 132 -28.31 -12.26 19.82
N ALA A 133 -28.55 -13.52 20.21
CA ALA A 133 -29.12 -13.87 21.51
C ALA A 133 -28.13 -13.71 22.68
N SER A 134 -26.82 -13.85 22.43
CA SER A 134 -25.79 -13.80 23.47
C SER A 134 -25.15 -12.42 23.68
N ILE A 135 -25.31 -11.48 22.74
CA ILE A 135 -24.67 -10.16 22.85
C ILE A 135 -25.50 -9.12 23.59
N SER A 136 -24.80 -8.26 24.34
CA SER A 136 -25.31 -7.03 24.93
C SER A 136 -24.45 -5.85 24.46
N VAL A 137 -25.09 -4.72 24.12
CA VAL A 137 -24.43 -3.52 23.57
C VAL A 137 -24.46 -2.32 24.53
N THR A 138 -24.72 -2.57 25.81
CA THR A 138 -24.80 -1.57 26.88
C THR A 138 -23.48 -0.87 27.18
N SER A 139 -22.34 -1.57 27.04
CA SER A 139 -20.99 -1.02 27.20
C SER A 139 -19.95 -1.87 26.46
N PHE A 140 -18.77 -1.32 26.18
CA PHE A 140 -17.67 -2.07 25.56
C PHE A 140 -17.21 -3.25 26.41
N GLN A 141 -17.19 -3.09 27.74
CA GLN A 141 -16.79 -4.16 28.65
C GLN A 141 -17.81 -5.31 28.65
N GLU A 142 -19.10 -5.00 28.63
CA GLU A 142 -20.15 -6.02 28.57
C GLU A 142 -20.19 -6.70 27.19
N LEU A 143 -20.07 -5.92 26.12
CA LEU A 143 -19.98 -6.45 24.76
C LEU A 143 -18.79 -7.41 24.60
N SER A 144 -17.59 -7.00 25.03
CA SER A 144 -16.41 -7.86 24.93
C SER A 144 -16.57 -9.15 25.74
N ALA A 145 -17.09 -9.07 26.97
CA ALA A 145 -17.37 -10.25 27.78
C ALA A 145 -18.39 -11.21 27.13
N CYS A 146 -19.50 -10.68 26.61
CA CYS A 146 -20.51 -11.45 25.88
C CYS A 146 -19.94 -12.13 24.63
N VAL A 147 -19.13 -11.43 23.84
CA VAL A 147 -18.51 -11.98 22.63
C VAL A 147 -17.54 -13.11 22.98
N PHE A 148 -16.68 -12.94 24.00
CA PHE A 148 -15.78 -14.00 24.44
C PHE A 148 -16.56 -15.23 24.92
N SER A 149 -17.57 -15.03 25.76
CA SER A 149 -18.44 -16.12 26.23
C SER A 149 -19.12 -16.85 25.07
N TRP A 150 -19.64 -16.11 24.09
CA TRP A 150 -20.29 -16.70 22.92
C TRP A 150 -19.33 -17.55 22.08
N ILE A 151 -18.11 -17.05 21.81
CA ILE A 151 -17.09 -17.81 21.07
C ILE A 151 -16.76 -19.10 21.83
N GLU A 152 -16.54 -19.01 23.14
CA GLU A 152 -16.17 -20.16 23.97
C GLU A 152 -17.28 -21.20 24.07
N GLU A 153 -18.54 -20.82 23.95
CA GLU A 153 -19.67 -21.73 24.06
C GLU A 153 -20.12 -22.28 22.70
N HIS A 154 -20.21 -21.42 21.68
CA HIS A 154 -20.87 -21.73 20.40
C HIS A 154 -19.89 -22.02 19.25
N CYS A 155 -18.63 -21.58 19.34
CA CYS A 155 -17.63 -21.77 18.27
C CYS A 155 -16.65 -22.93 18.54
N LYS A 156 -16.94 -23.81 19.50
CA LYS A 156 -16.13 -25.01 19.75
C LYS A 156 -16.30 -26.02 18.60
N PRO A 157 -15.27 -26.84 18.27
CA PRO A 157 -15.33 -27.78 17.15
C PRO A 157 -16.52 -28.76 17.20
N HIS A 158 -16.87 -29.26 18.38
CA HIS A 158 -18.04 -30.13 18.56
C HIS A 158 -19.37 -29.41 18.28
N THR A 159 -19.59 -28.22 18.86
CA THR A 159 -20.79 -27.40 18.62
C THR A 159 -20.96 -27.05 17.15
N LEU A 160 -19.87 -26.62 16.48
CA LEU A 160 -19.90 -26.33 15.05
C LEU A 160 -20.24 -27.58 14.21
N ARG A 161 -19.72 -28.75 14.61
CA ARG A 161 -20.08 -30.02 13.96
C ARG A 161 -21.55 -30.34 14.11
N ASP A 162 -22.12 -30.13 15.30
CA ASP A 162 -23.54 -30.37 15.57
C ASP A 162 -24.44 -29.42 14.76
N ILE A 163 -24.06 -28.14 14.63
CA ILE A 163 -24.73 -27.16 13.77
C ILE A 163 -24.70 -27.64 12.30
N VAL A 164 -23.53 -28.03 11.79
CA VAL A 164 -23.39 -28.51 10.41
C VAL A 164 -24.25 -29.74 10.16
N ILE A 165 -24.26 -30.72 11.07
CA ILE A 165 -25.08 -31.93 10.95
C ILE A 165 -26.58 -31.57 10.98
N GLY A 166 -26.99 -30.68 11.88
CA GLY A 166 -28.37 -30.19 11.97
C GLY A 166 -28.84 -29.54 10.67
N VAL A 167 -28.04 -28.63 10.13
CA VAL A 167 -28.34 -27.95 8.85
C VAL A 167 -28.37 -28.95 7.69
N LEU A 168 -27.43 -29.91 7.63
CA LEU A 168 -27.44 -30.94 6.60
C LEU A 168 -28.70 -31.81 6.65
N HIS A 169 -29.19 -32.16 7.85
CA HIS A 169 -30.46 -32.87 8.01
C HIS A 169 -31.66 -32.02 7.56
N GLN A 170 -31.69 -30.73 7.90
CA GLN A 170 -32.75 -29.82 7.49
C GLN A 170 -32.80 -29.68 5.96
N VAL A 171 -31.65 -29.45 5.32
CA VAL A 171 -31.56 -29.32 3.86
C VAL A 171 -31.92 -30.65 3.19
N LYS A 172 -31.49 -31.80 3.73
CA LYS A 172 -31.89 -33.12 3.24
C LYS A 172 -33.41 -33.30 3.30
N SER A 173 -34.08 -32.88 4.38
CA SER A 173 -35.55 -32.96 4.52
C SER A 173 -36.31 -32.00 3.60
N GLN A 174 -35.66 -30.99 3.01
CA GLN A 174 -36.30 -30.10 2.04
C GLN A 174 -36.17 -30.61 0.61
N LEU A 175 -35.22 -31.53 0.36
CA LEU A 175 -34.95 -32.13 -0.94
C LEU A 175 -35.75 -33.43 -1.17
N TYR A 176 -36.29 -34.04 -0.11
CA TYR A 176 -37.05 -35.28 -0.11
C TYR A 176 -38.30 -35.15 0.77
#